data_AF-A0A7J6IGP2-F1
#
_entry.id   AF-A0A7J6IGP2-F1
#
_cell.length_a   1.000
_cell.length_b   1.000
_cell.length_c   1.000
_cell.angle_alpha   90.00
_cell.angle_beta   90.00
_cell.angle_gamma   90.00
#
_symmetry.space_group_name_H-M   'P 1'
#
loop_
_entity.id
_entity.type
_entity.pdbx_description
1 polymer ?
#
loop_
_entity_poly.entity_id
_entity_poly.type
_entity_poly.pdbx_seq_one_letter_code
_entity_poly.pdbx_strand_id
1 'polypeptide(L)'
;MAPNLAIARFVGCSTRSVSHIRSNLRYFGTTKAPSNAVGRPRTITAPILQALLARLTEKPHMYQDEMASFIWKEFEVLVTTQCISRALSSAGWTKKTIR
;
A
#
# COMPACT_ATOMS: atom_id res chain seq x y z
N MET A 1 11.65 0.98 42.26
CA MET A 1 10.29 1.23 41.71
C MET A 1 10.41 1.23 40.20
N ALA A 2 9.75 0.32 39.47
CA ALA A 2 9.91 0.23 38.02
C ALA A 2 9.49 1.57 37.37
N PRO A 3 10.33 2.21 36.53
CA PRO A 3 10.07 3.57 36.03
C PRO A 3 8.77 3.66 35.23
N ASN A 4 8.37 2.57 34.57
CA ASN A 4 7.10 2.51 33.84
C ASN A 4 5.87 2.49 34.77
N LEU A 5 6.00 1.97 36.00
CA LEU A 5 4.90 1.89 36.96
C LEU A 5 4.51 3.27 37.50
N ALA A 6 5.48 4.16 37.74
CA ALA A 6 5.20 5.52 38.19
C ALA A 6 4.42 6.32 37.14
N ILE A 7 4.87 6.26 35.88
CA ILE A 7 4.20 6.92 34.75
C ILE A 7 2.81 6.33 34.52
N ALA A 8 2.69 5.00 34.57
CA ALA A 8 1.42 4.30 34.40
C ALA A 8 0.37 4.71 35.45
N ARG A 9 0.78 4.81 36.72
CA ARG A 9 -0.10 5.25 37.81
C ARG A 9 -0.50 6.72 37.70
N PHE A 10 0.44 7.59 37.31
CA PHE A 10 0.17 9.02 37.13
C PHE A 10 -0.82 9.30 35.99
N VAL A 11 -0.67 8.59 34.86
CA VAL A 11 -1.51 8.78 33.67
C VAL A 11 -2.80 7.95 33.70
N GLY A 12 -2.90 6.95 34.58
CA GLY A 12 -4.06 6.06 34.65
C GLY A 12 -4.10 5.01 33.54
N CYS A 13 -2.94 4.50 33.10
CA CYS A 13 -2.83 3.49 32.06
C CYS A 13 -2.05 2.24 32.52
N SER A 14 -2.01 1.21 31.68
CA SER A 14 -1.26 -0.01 32.01
C SER A 14 0.25 0.21 31.83
N THR A 15 1.07 -0.50 32.64
CA THR A 15 2.53 -0.54 32.46
C THR A 15 2.93 -1.05 31.08
N ARG A 16 2.11 -1.93 30.48
CA ARG A 16 2.27 -2.44 29.11
C ARG A 16 2.11 -1.34 28.08
N SER A 17 1.15 -0.42 28.25
CA SER A 17 0.96 0.74 27.37
C SER A 17 2.18 1.66 27.38
N VAL A 18 2.70 1.98 28.57
CA VAL A 18 3.93 2.78 28.72
C VAL A 18 5.12 2.08 28.05
N SER A 19 5.27 0.77 28.24
CA SER A 19 6.33 -0.02 27.60
C SER A 19 6.21 -0.01 26.07
N HIS A 20 5.01 -0.17 25.53
CA HIS A 20 4.77 -0.17 24.09
C HIS A 20 5.08 1.21 23.48
N ILE A 21 4.61 2.30 24.09
CA ILE A 21 4.89 3.66 23.61
C ILE A 21 6.40 3.95 23.65
N ARG A 22 7.09 3.60 24.74
CA ARG A 22 8.55 3.75 24.84
C ARG A 22 9.29 2.93 23.79
N SER A 23 8.83 1.71 23.52
CA SER A 23 9.37 0.86 22.46
C SER A 23 9.21 1.53 21.09
N ASN A 24 8.00 2.02 20.78
CA ASN A 24 7.75 2.71 19.51
C ASN A 24 8.60 3.97 19.37
N LEU A 25 8.74 4.77 20.44
CA LEU A 25 9.62 5.94 20.43
C LEU A 25 11.08 5.55 20.20
N ARG A 26 11.54 4.45 20.79
CA ARG A 26 12.92 3.97 20.62
C ARG A 26 13.21 3.47 19.20
N TYR A 27 12.29 2.70 18.61
CA TYR A 27 12.51 2.07 17.30
C TYR A 27 12.09 2.96 16.12
N PHE A 28 11.02 3.74 16.27
CA PHE A 28 10.38 4.49 15.18
C PHE A 28 10.41 6.00 15.39
N GLY A 29 10.90 6.49 16.53
CA GLY A 29 10.93 7.92 16.85
C GLY A 29 9.55 8.54 17.08
N THR A 30 8.47 7.75 17.03
CA THR A 30 7.09 8.21 17.22
C THR A 30 6.33 7.28 18.17
N THR A 31 5.20 7.73 18.70
CA THR A 31 4.39 6.91 19.62
C THR A 31 3.65 5.77 18.91
N LYS A 32 3.52 5.84 17.58
CA LYS A 32 2.81 4.86 16.75
C LYS A 32 3.81 4.04 15.92
N ALA A 33 3.66 2.73 15.93
CA ALA A 33 4.37 1.89 14.98
C ALA A 33 3.91 2.22 13.53
N PRO A 34 4.80 2.14 12.53
CA PRO A 34 4.42 2.25 11.14
C PRO A 34 3.39 1.15 10.78
N SER A 35 2.52 1.45 9.83
CA SER A 35 1.56 0.46 9.33
C SER A 35 2.30 -0.64 8.59
N ASN A 36 2.38 -1.83 9.19
CA ASN A 36 2.81 -3.01 8.47
C ASN A 36 1.71 -3.35 7.47
N ALA A 37 2.00 -3.33 6.16
CA ALA A 37 1.02 -3.71 5.15
C ALA A 37 0.54 -5.14 5.44
N VAL A 38 -0.70 -5.28 5.90
CA VAL A 38 -1.28 -6.58 6.26
C VAL A 38 -1.93 -7.19 5.03
N GLY A 39 -1.63 -8.46 4.77
CA GLY A 39 -2.28 -9.26 3.72
C GLY A 39 -1.37 -9.66 2.57
N ARG A 40 -1.97 -10.29 1.56
CA ARG A 40 -1.24 -10.78 0.38
C ARG A 40 -0.73 -9.59 -0.45
N PRO A 41 0.54 -9.59 -0.88
CA PRO A 41 1.06 -8.62 -1.83
C PRO A 41 0.20 -8.56 -3.10
N ARG A 42 0.04 -7.37 -3.66
CA ARG A 42 -0.68 -7.19 -4.93
C ARG A 42 0.11 -7.88 -6.06
N THR A 43 -0.60 -8.62 -6.91
CA THR A 43 -0.01 -9.21 -8.13
C THR A 43 0.52 -8.13 -9.07
N ILE A 44 -0.21 -7.02 -9.20
CA ILE A 44 0.26 -5.83 -9.91
C ILE A 44 1.08 -5.01 -8.93
N THR A 45 2.39 -5.06 -9.08
CA THR A 45 3.35 -4.27 -8.31
C THR A 45 3.35 -2.82 -8.79
N ALA A 46 3.90 -1.91 -7.97
CA ALA A 46 4.01 -0.50 -8.31
C ALA A 46 4.68 -0.23 -9.69
N PRO A 47 5.80 -0.87 -10.08
CA PRO A 47 6.41 -0.62 -11.39
C PRO A 47 5.53 -1.08 -12.56
N ILE A 48 4.85 -2.22 -12.43
CA ILE A 48 3.91 -2.71 -13.46
C ILE A 48 2.77 -1.72 -13.67
N LEU A 49 2.23 -1.19 -12.56
CA LEU A 49 1.19 -0.17 -12.61
C LEU A 49 1.67 1.11 -13.31
N GLN A 50 2.88 1.60 -13.01
CA GLN A 50 3.44 2.79 -13.65
C GLN A 50 3.65 2.58 -15.15
N ALA A 51 4.20 1.43 -15.56
CA ALA A 51 4.36 1.10 -16.97
C ALA A 51 3.01 1.03 -17.72
N LEU A 52 1.98 0.45 -17.06
CA LEU A 52 0.63 0.42 -17.61
C LEU A 52 0.04 1.83 -17.77
N LEU A 53 0.22 2.72 -16.79
CA LEU A 53 -0.26 4.10 -16.86
C LEU A 53 0.44 4.89 -17.96
N ALA A 54 1.77 4.75 -18.10
CA ALA A 54 2.52 5.38 -19.18
C ALA A 54 2.01 4.93 -20.56
N ARG A 55 1.73 3.62 -20.71
CA ARG A 55 1.17 3.07 -21.94
C ARG A 55 -0.25 3.60 -22.23
N LEU A 56 -1.05 3.83 -21.21
CA LEU A 56 -2.38 4.43 -21.35
C LEU A 56 -2.33 5.92 -21.71
N THR A 57 -1.28 6.63 -21.32
CA THR A 57 -1.06 8.01 -21.77
C THR A 57 -0.84 8.06 -23.29
N GLU A 58 -0.12 7.09 -23.85
CA GLU A 58 0.08 6.97 -25.30
C GLU A 58 -1.16 6.42 -26.03
N LYS A 59 -1.85 5.44 -25.43
CA LYS A 59 -3.00 4.74 -26.01
C LYS A 59 -4.15 4.64 -25.00
N PRO A 60 -4.94 5.71 -24.84
CA PRO A 60 -5.95 5.79 -23.79
C PRO A 60 -7.16 4.87 -23.99
N HIS A 61 -7.41 4.43 -25.22
CA HIS A 61 -8.55 3.58 -25.58
C HIS A 61 -8.25 2.07 -25.51
N MET A 62 -7.10 1.68 -24.95
CA MET A 62 -6.71 0.27 -24.82
C MET A 62 -7.72 -0.52 -23.97
N TYR A 63 -8.11 -1.70 -24.44
CA TYR A 63 -9.01 -2.59 -23.70
C TYR A 63 -8.29 -3.30 -22.55
N GLN A 64 -9.02 -3.72 -21.52
CA GLN A 64 -8.42 -4.40 -20.35
C GLN A 64 -7.71 -5.71 -20.71
N ASP A 65 -8.17 -6.37 -21.77
CA ASP A 65 -7.61 -7.64 -22.26
C ASP A 65 -6.27 -7.39 -22.98
N GLU A 66 -6.18 -6.27 -23.69
CA GLU A 66 -4.94 -5.78 -24.30
C GLU A 66 -3.94 -5.34 -23.23
N MET A 67 -4.43 -4.72 -22.15
CA MET A 67 -3.62 -4.35 -20.99
C MET A 67 -3.05 -5.60 -20.30
N ALA A 68 -3.85 -6.67 -20.17
CA ALA A 68 -3.38 -7.95 -19.65
C ALA A 68 -2.29 -8.56 -20.54
N SER A 69 -2.50 -8.50 -21.86
CA SER A 69 -1.53 -8.97 -22.85
C SER A 69 -0.23 -8.16 -22.80
N PHE A 70 -0.31 -6.85 -22.60
CA PHE A 70 0.86 -5.98 -22.41
C PHE A 70 1.64 -6.34 -21.14
N ILE A 71 0.96 -6.51 -20.02
CA ILE A 71 1.59 -6.88 -18.74
C ILE A 71 2.26 -8.25 -18.84
N TRP A 72 1.61 -9.21 -19.49
CA TRP A 72 2.20 -10.53 -19.74
C TRP A 72 3.45 -10.44 -20.60
N LYS A 73 3.42 -9.65 -21.69
CA LYS A 73 4.54 -9.51 -22.61
C LYS A 73 5.76 -8.83 -21.98
N GLU A 74 5.55 -7.83 -21.13
CA GLU A 74 6.62 -7.01 -20.57
C GLU A 74 7.17 -7.56 -19.24
N PHE A 75 6.31 -8.16 -18.42
CA PHE A 75 6.64 -8.54 -17.05
C PHE A 75 6.45 -10.04 -16.76
N GLU A 76 5.96 -10.83 -17.71
CA GLU A 76 5.66 -12.26 -17.54
C GLU A 76 4.72 -12.54 -16.34
N VAL A 77 3.80 -11.61 -16.06
CA VAL A 77 2.81 -11.73 -14.98
C VAL A 77 1.41 -11.94 -15.55
N LEU A 78 0.81 -13.10 -15.27
CA LEU A 78 -0.59 -13.35 -15.61
C LEU A 78 -1.49 -12.53 -14.69
N VAL A 79 -2.25 -11.62 -15.29
CA VAL A 79 -3.21 -10.77 -14.60
C VAL A 79 -4.60 -10.92 -15.20
N THR A 80 -5.61 -10.97 -14.36
CA THR A 80 -7.01 -10.95 -14.82
C THR A 80 -7.48 -9.51 -15.03
N THR A 81 -8.51 -9.33 -15.85
CA THR A 81 -9.12 -8.01 -16.11
C THR A 81 -9.62 -7.34 -14.82
N GLN A 82 -10.09 -8.11 -13.83
CA GLN A 82 -10.51 -7.58 -12.53
C GLN A 82 -9.34 -7.06 -11.69
N CYS A 83 -8.14 -7.66 -11.81
CA CYS A 83 -6.93 -7.12 -11.19
C CYS A 83 -6.57 -5.77 -11.80
N ILE A 84 -6.65 -5.65 -13.13
CA ILE A 84 -6.38 -4.40 -13.85
C ILE A 84 -7.38 -3.32 -13.46
N SER A 85 -8.68 -3.63 -13.46
CA SER A 85 -9.72 -2.68 -13.04
C SER A 85 -9.47 -2.16 -11.63
N ARG A 86 -9.20 -3.05 -10.65
CA ARG A 86 -8.88 -2.64 -9.28
C ARG A 86 -7.61 -1.81 -9.19
N ALA A 87 -6.57 -2.16 -9.95
CA ALA A 87 -5.32 -1.42 -9.98
C ALA A 87 -5.51 -0.01 -10.52
N LEU A 88 -6.23 0.15 -11.64
CA LEU A 88 -6.59 1.44 -12.21
C LEU A 88 -7.42 2.28 -11.24
N SER A 89 -8.45 1.69 -10.61
CA SER A 89 -9.24 2.38 -9.58
C SER A 89 -8.38 2.83 -8.40
N SER A 90 -7.43 2.00 -7.96
CA SER A 90 -6.52 2.37 -6.87
C SER A 90 -5.53 3.48 -7.24
N ALA A 91 -5.24 3.63 -8.54
CA ALA A 91 -4.44 4.71 -9.09
C ALA A 91 -5.25 5.99 -9.39
N GLY A 92 -6.58 5.96 -9.21
CA GLY A 92 -7.47 7.04 -9.61
C GLY A 92 -7.64 7.19 -11.13
N TRP A 93 -7.22 6.19 -11.91
CA TRP A 93 -7.34 6.23 -13.37
C TRP A 93 -8.76 5.91 -13.80
N THR A 94 -9.42 6.89 -14.42
CA THR A 94 -10.77 6.72 -14.97
C THR A 94 -10.77 7.14 -16.43
N LYS A 95 -11.73 6.64 -17.22
CA LYS A 95 -11.88 7.07 -18.63
C LYS A 95 -12.10 8.58 -18.78
N LYS A 96 -12.52 9.27 -17.72
CA LYS A 96 -12.70 10.75 -17.69
C LYS A 96 -11.37 11.50 -17.61
N THR A 97 -10.29 10.83 -17.21
CA THR A 97 -8.94 11.39 -17.16
C THR A 97 -8.31 11.51 -18.55
N ILE A 98 -8.91 10.86 -19.55
CA ILE A 98 -8.57 10.98 -20.98
C ILE A 98 -9.22 12.29 -21.46
N ARG A 99 -8.56 13.43 -21.24
CA ARG A 99 -8.98 14.74 -21.76
C ARG A 99 -8.02 15.21 -22.83
#